data_AF-A0A820ARI5-F1
#
_entry.id   AF-A0A820ARI5-F1
#
_cell.length_a   1.000
_cell.length_b   1.000
_cell.length_c   1.000
_cell.angle_alpha   90.00
_cell.angle_beta   90.00
_cell.angle_gamma   90.00
#
_symmetry.space_group_name_H-M   'P 1'
#
loop_
_entity.id
_entity.type
_entity.pdbx_description
1 polymer ?
#
loop_
_entity_poly.entity_id
_entity_poly.type
_entity_poly.pdbx_seq_one_letter_code
_entity_poly.pdbx_strand_id
1 'polypeptide(L)'
;AISIEDDDESLQYIDYSIHERLIDMTTSRAFWYSQFEGFNLKRRLSLPIDQLCSSNDQRSGCASIAQISFDNEITQSFLDYASIHHVTPFQLGLTMLYAFLFKLTHGENDLCVSCLNANRHKIELQNIIGMFVSTLPYRIQLDPHWSFDDLVEYVQEKCLSILGHSHYPLQNIFRDFHLNQSSVPFLQTVFDFITVSTVNDQFTFADVSLQPVSLEQFSAVGKFDFKLTFVYNPISVDNILSCHFVCSRDLFEDTTVTKMIQRFQYLFEELFSMHFNVSRTDLVVSPIAKLTLILPDEMNEIQHVAFYRQSNVTNEAPASFAQARNWLDEKIRLNSNQSQIAIHNMSFVYRLHSGYTLSIKQLYRALQLVVTKHEPLRTLLIFHKEKNLLKQQIIDLNDSNNALFSLIKSMFETDEQLNNIVYDEQQNTQHFDTSQGLVFRCHLVYYKEISANDLLSDKDVIIFNFHHTSFDFSSINIFLHDLNQAYTTNQLPSNHDDTTLRYLDYAIIEQEMSMTGASMFWHDILHDCKLDQYLLLPYDRYRLSNEHRTGRGTSISFDFGPNLSQYFLTCASANSISLE
;
A
#
# COMPACT_ATOMS: atom_id res chain seq x y z
N ALA A 1 45.25 27.84 -47.53
CA ALA A 1 44.15 28.03 -48.48
C ALA A 1 43.62 26.64 -48.79
N ILE A 2 42.53 26.25 -48.13
CA ILE A 2 41.82 25.03 -48.47
C ILE A 2 40.90 25.45 -49.62
N SER A 3 41.20 24.96 -50.82
CA SER A 3 40.27 25.01 -51.95
C SER A 3 39.08 24.14 -51.57
N ILE A 4 37.96 24.76 -51.24
CA ILE A 4 36.66 24.10 -51.25
C ILE A 4 36.32 24.00 -52.74
N GLU A 5 36.65 22.88 -53.35
CA GLU A 5 36.02 22.48 -54.60
C GLU A 5 34.57 22.15 -54.24
N ASP A 6 33.64 23.01 -54.68
CA ASP A 6 32.18 22.86 -54.55
C ASP A 6 31.69 21.72 -55.47
N ASP A 7 32.14 20.50 -55.19
CA ASP A 7 31.63 19.26 -55.78
C ASP A 7 31.19 18.33 -54.66
N ASP A 8 30.05 18.64 -54.03
CA ASP A 8 29.12 17.61 -53.52
C ASP A 8 27.79 18.27 -53.14
N GLU A 9 26.68 17.85 -53.78
CA GLU A 9 25.31 18.11 -53.31
C GLU A 9 25.05 17.34 -51.99
N SER A 10 25.84 17.62 -50.96
CA SER A 10 25.72 16.97 -49.66
C SER A 10 24.49 17.53 -48.93
N LEU A 11 23.53 16.65 -48.64
CA LEU A 11 22.30 16.98 -47.92
C LEU A 11 22.65 17.71 -46.61
N GLN A 12 22.11 18.92 -46.42
CA GLN A 12 22.28 19.72 -45.20
C GLN A 12 21.03 19.64 -44.32
N TYR A 13 21.16 20.07 -43.05
CA TYR A 13 20.02 20.11 -42.12
C TYR A 13 18.86 21.01 -42.62
N ILE A 14 19.18 22.07 -43.36
CA ILE A 14 18.17 22.95 -43.94
C ILE A 14 17.29 22.23 -44.96
N ASP A 15 17.88 21.35 -45.79
CA ASP A 15 17.16 20.57 -46.79
C ASP A 15 16.18 19.60 -46.13
N TYR A 16 16.62 18.95 -45.04
CA TYR A 16 15.74 18.14 -44.20
C TYR A 16 14.56 18.96 -43.65
N SER A 17 14.81 20.15 -43.11
CA SER A 17 13.76 21.00 -42.52
C SER A 17 12.73 21.50 -43.55
N ILE A 18 13.14 21.69 -44.80
CA ILE A 18 12.24 22.03 -45.90
C ILE A 18 11.43 20.80 -46.31
N HIS A 19 12.10 19.66 -46.48
CA HIS A 19 11.45 18.40 -46.84
C HIS A 19 10.36 18.01 -45.83
N GLU A 20 10.64 18.13 -44.53
CA GLU A 20 9.68 17.82 -43.45
C GLU A 20 8.37 18.60 -43.58
N ARG A 21 8.41 19.85 -44.04
CA ARG A 21 7.22 20.70 -44.24
C ARG A 21 6.40 20.33 -45.48
N LEU A 22 7.01 19.62 -46.43
CA LEU A 22 6.38 19.21 -47.69
C LEU A 22 5.75 17.82 -47.60
N ILE A 23 6.03 17.04 -46.55
CA ILE A 23 5.46 15.71 -46.34
C ILE A 23 3.94 15.85 -46.11
N ASP A 24 3.16 15.05 -46.82
CA ASP A 24 1.72 14.90 -46.55
C ASP A 24 1.52 14.17 -45.22
N MET A 25 0.94 14.87 -44.26
CA MET A 25 0.72 14.40 -42.90
C MET A 25 -0.68 13.82 -42.68
N THR A 26 -1.54 13.73 -43.70
CA THR A 26 -2.96 13.37 -43.56
C THR A 26 -3.14 11.99 -42.93
N THR A 27 -2.42 10.98 -43.41
CA THR A 27 -2.48 9.61 -42.87
C THR A 27 -1.97 9.56 -41.44
N SER A 28 -0.85 10.22 -41.15
CA SER A 28 -0.27 10.25 -39.80
C SER A 28 -1.16 10.99 -38.80
N ARG A 29 -1.83 12.06 -39.23
CA ARG A 29 -2.83 12.77 -38.43
C ARG A 29 -3.99 11.84 -38.06
N ALA A 30 -4.54 11.10 -39.03
CA ALA A 30 -5.62 10.15 -38.78
C ALA A 30 -5.19 9.03 -37.82
N PHE A 31 -3.98 8.51 -37.98
CA PHE A 31 -3.39 7.53 -37.05
C PHE A 31 -3.37 8.07 -35.62
N TRP A 32 -2.84 9.28 -35.37
CA TRP A 32 -2.78 9.85 -34.03
C TRP A 32 -4.16 10.10 -33.41
N TYR A 33 -5.17 10.50 -34.21
CA TYR A 33 -6.57 10.57 -33.74
C TYR A 33 -7.08 9.22 -33.24
N SER A 34 -6.81 8.14 -33.98
CA SER A 34 -7.17 6.79 -33.54
C SER A 34 -6.36 6.36 -32.31
N GLN A 35 -5.06 6.63 -32.25
CA GLN A 35 -4.21 6.27 -31.10
C GLN A 35 -4.68 6.90 -29.79
N PHE A 36 -5.24 8.11 -29.82
CA PHE A 36 -5.71 8.80 -28.62
C PHE A 36 -7.22 8.69 -28.38
N GLU A 37 -7.93 7.94 -29.20
CA GLU A 37 -9.36 7.74 -29.02
C GLU A 37 -9.65 7.08 -27.66
N GLY A 38 -10.51 7.71 -26.86
CA GLY A 38 -10.84 7.26 -25.51
C GLY A 38 -9.74 7.47 -24.46
N PHE A 39 -8.55 7.98 -24.82
CA PHE A 39 -7.50 8.27 -23.85
C PHE A 39 -7.74 9.58 -23.11
N ASN A 40 -7.56 9.58 -21.79
CA ASN A 40 -7.56 10.82 -21.03
C ASN A 40 -6.17 11.49 -21.07
N LEU A 41 -5.94 12.31 -22.09
CA LEU A 41 -4.71 13.09 -22.28
C LEU A 41 -4.40 14.09 -21.14
N LYS A 42 -5.30 14.30 -20.18
CA LYS A 42 -5.11 15.17 -19.01
C LYS A 42 -4.86 14.40 -17.72
N ARG A 43 -4.98 13.06 -17.73
CA ARG A 43 -4.72 12.21 -16.55
C ARG A 43 -3.21 12.08 -16.34
N ARG A 44 -2.76 12.36 -15.11
CA ARG A 44 -1.39 12.04 -14.66
C ARG A 44 -1.33 10.58 -14.22
N LEU A 45 -0.18 9.94 -14.46
CA LEU A 45 0.10 8.62 -13.92
C LEU A 45 0.13 8.70 -12.40
N SER A 46 -0.51 7.73 -11.75
CA SER A 46 -0.60 7.65 -10.28
C SER A 46 0.68 7.06 -9.69
N LEU A 47 1.80 7.77 -9.86
CA LEU A 47 3.10 7.38 -9.30
C LEU A 47 3.12 7.59 -7.77
N PRO A 48 3.92 6.82 -7.01
CA PRO A 48 4.07 6.95 -5.56
C PRO A 48 4.93 8.18 -5.22
N ILE A 49 4.34 9.36 -5.39
CA ILE A 49 4.97 10.64 -5.06
C ILE A 49 4.91 10.87 -3.54
N ASP A 50 5.99 11.40 -2.97
CA ASP A 50 6.10 11.73 -1.55
C ASP A 50 5.44 13.08 -1.23
N GLN A 51 5.39 13.96 -2.22
CA GLN A 51 4.88 15.33 -2.07
C GLN A 51 4.03 15.74 -3.27
N LEU A 52 2.96 16.50 -3.02
CA LEU A 52 2.14 17.08 -4.08
C LEU A 52 2.85 18.29 -4.70
N CYS A 53 3.16 18.22 -5.98
CA CYS A 53 3.74 19.36 -6.70
C CYS A 53 2.72 20.51 -6.85
N SER A 54 3.16 21.74 -6.56
CA SER A 54 2.33 22.96 -6.59
C SER A 54 2.02 23.48 -8.00
N SER A 55 2.81 23.15 -9.02
CA SER A 55 2.54 23.32 -10.47
C SER A 55 3.80 22.99 -11.28
N ASN A 56 3.64 22.61 -12.55
CA ASN A 56 4.79 22.33 -13.44
C ASN A 56 5.69 23.58 -13.67
N ASP A 57 5.14 24.78 -13.53
CA ASP A 57 5.84 26.05 -13.79
C ASP A 57 6.80 26.45 -12.64
N GLN A 58 6.79 25.71 -11.52
CA GLN A 58 7.58 26.00 -10.31
C GLN A 58 8.66 24.94 -10.03
N ARG A 59 9.05 24.11 -11.01
CA ARG A 59 10.05 23.06 -10.81
C ARG A 59 11.39 23.63 -10.34
N SER A 60 11.97 23.02 -9.33
CA SER A 60 13.32 23.35 -8.85
C SER A 60 14.41 22.94 -9.84
N GLY A 61 14.12 21.92 -10.67
CA GLY A 61 15.09 21.27 -11.56
C GLY A 61 16.03 20.32 -10.83
N CYS A 62 15.93 20.19 -9.51
CA CYS A 62 16.67 19.21 -8.72
C CYS A 62 16.15 17.80 -9.02
N ALA A 63 17.06 16.84 -9.22
CA ALA A 63 16.71 15.44 -9.40
C ALA A 63 17.26 14.55 -8.28
N SER A 64 16.52 13.49 -8.01
CA SER A 64 17.01 12.31 -7.33
C SER A 64 17.35 11.27 -8.38
N ILE A 65 18.50 10.63 -8.24
CA ILE A 65 19.05 9.71 -9.23
C ILE A 65 19.35 8.40 -8.53
N ALA A 66 18.89 7.31 -9.13
CA ALA A 66 19.32 5.97 -8.75
C ALA A 66 19.76 5.21 -10.01
N GLN A 67 20.75 4.34 -9.85
CA GLN A 67 21.28 3.55 -10.96
C GLN A 67 21.53 2.11 -10.54
N ILE A 68 21.34 1.20 -11.48
CA ILE A 68 21.69 -0.22 -11.37
C ILE A 68 22.46 -0.64 -12.61
N SER A 69 23.44 -1.52 -12.42
CA SER A 69 24.17 -2.17 -13.51
C SER A 69 23.96 -3.67 -13.36
N PHE A 70 23.53 -4.31 -14.44
CA PHE A 70 23.32 -5.75 -14.46
C PHE A 70 24.64 -6.45 -14.79
N ASP A 71 24.82 -7.65 -14.25
CA ASP A 71 25.95 -8.48 -14.62
C ASP A 71 25.84 -8.98 -16.08
N ASN A 72 26.91 -9.58 -16.57
CA ASN A 72 26.95 -10.09 -17.95
C ASN A 72 25.93 -11.23 -18.16
N GLU A 73 25.64 -12.06 -17.15
CA GLU A 73 24.71 -13.19 -17.30
C GLU A 73 23.28 -12.69 -17.57
N ILE A 74 22.78 -11.79 -16.73
CA ILE A 74 21.45 -11.18 -16.89
C ILE A 74 21.41 -10.35 -18.17
N THR A 75 22.48 -9.60 -18.47
CA THR A 75 22.53 -8.80 -19.70
C THR A 75 22.42 -9.66 -20.95
N GLN A 76 23.15 -10.78 -21.02
CA GLN A 76 23.02 -11.71 -22.16
C GLN A 76 21.63 -12.33 -22.21
N SER A 77 21.06 -12.72 -21.08
CA SER A 77 19.69 -13.26 -21.01
C SER A 77 18.65 -12.27 -21.58
N PHE A 78 18.76 -10.98 -21.24
CA PHE A 78 17.91 -9.93 -21.80
C PHE A 78 18.07 -9.78 -23.33
N LEU A 79 19.32 -9.81 -23.83
CA LEU A 79 19.61 -9.69 -25.27
C LEU A 79 19.17 -10.94 -26.05
N ASP A 80 19.39 -12.12 -25.48
CA ASP A 80 18.94 -13.40 -26.04
C ASP A 80 17.41 -13.46 -26.10
N TYR A 81 16.72 -13.02 -25.05
CA TYR A 81 15.27 -12.91 -25.05
C TYR A 81 14.79 -11.96 -26.17
N ALA A 82 15.40 -10.78 -26.31
CA ALA A 82 15.08 -9.86 -27.38
C ALA A 82 15.25 -10.51 -28.77
N SER A 83 16.35 -11.25 -28.96
CA SER A 83 16.65 -11.99 -30.20
C SER A 83 15.63 -13.09 -30.50
N ILE A 84 15.29 -13.91 -29.51
CA ILE A 84 14.34 -15.03 -29.60
C ILE A 84 12.95 -14.53 -29.99
N HIS A 85 12.49 -13.44 -29.38
CA HIS A 85 11.17 -12.85 -29.64
C HIS A 85 11.19 -11.86 -30.83
N HIS A 86 12.31 -11.74 -31.54
CA HIS A 86 12.48 -10.84 -32.69
C HIS A 86 12.14 -9.37 -32.39
N VAL A 87 12.41 -8.92 -31.16
CA VAL A 87 12.23 -7.54 -30.71
C VAL A 87 13.58 -6.86 -30.50
N THR A 88 13.60 -5.53 -30.60
CA THR A 88 14.80 -4.74 -30.28
C THR A 88 14.95 -4.58 -28.75
N PRO A 89 16.17 -4.38 -28.23
CA PRO A 89 16.39 -4.04 -26.82
C PRO A 89 15.57 -2.85 -26.31
N PHE A 90 15.32 -1.84 -27.16
CA PHE A 90 14.43 -0.71 -26.85
C PHE A 90 13.00 -1.17 -26.57
N GLN A 91 12.44 -2.05 -27.42
CA GLN A 91 11.06 -2.54 -27.29
C GLN A 91 10.91 -3.40 -26.03
N LEU A 92 11.90 -4.25 -25.74
CA LEU A 92 11.90 -5.06 -24.53
C LEU A 92 12.05 -4.21 -23.26
N GLY A 93 12.96 -3.23 -23.26
CA GLY A 93 13.11 -2.27 -22.15
C GLY A 93 11.86 -1.42 -21.93
N LEU A 94 11.16 -1.04 -23.01
CA LEU A 94 9.88 -0.34 -22.92
C LEU A 94 8.78 -1.25 -22.35
N THR A 95 8.76 -2.53 -22.72
CA THR A 95 7.85 -3.53 -22.16
C THR A 95 8.06 -3.70 -20.66
N MET A 96 9.33 -3.79 -20.23
CA MET A 96 9.70 -3.79 -18.81
C MET A 96 9.18 -2.57 -18.06
N LEU A 97 9.31 -1.37 -18.66
CA LEU A 97 8.76 -0.15 -18.07
C LEU A 97 7.23 -0.23 -17.94
N TYR A 98 6.51 -0.72 -18.94
CA TYR A 98 5.05 -0.84 -18.86
C TYR A 98 4.59 -1.84 -17.81
N ALA A 99 5.24 -3.01 -17.71
CA ALA A 99 4.95 -3.98 -16.66
C ALA A 99 5.22 -3.38 -15.26
N PHE A 100 6.34 -2.67 -15.12
CA PHE A 100 6.69 -1.98 -13.88
C PHE A 100 5.68 -0.88 -13.53
N LEU A 101 5.33 0.00 -14.48
CA LEU A 101 4.37 1.08 -14.27
C LEU A 101 2.97 0.56 -13.96
N PHE A 102 2.52 -0.51 -14.62
CA PHE A 102 1.24 -1.15 -14.33
C PHE A 102 1.17 -1.56 -12.86
N LYS A 103 2.19 -2.25 -12.34
CA LYS A 103 2.25 -2.63 -10.93
C LYS A 103 2.42 -1.42 -10.00
N LEU A 104 3.25 -0.46 -10.38
CA LEU A 104 3.56 0.74 -9.58
C LEU A 104 2.35 1.68 -9.42
N THR A 105 1.46 1.70 -10.41
CA THR A 105 0.26 2.55 -10.44
C THR A 105 -1.00 1.81 -9.96
N HIS A 106 -0.84 0.67 -9.29
CA HIS A 106 -1.94 -0.14 -8.76
C HIS A 106 -2.90 -0.67 -9.84
N GLY A 107 -2.36 -1.06 -10.99
CA GLY A 107 -3.10 -1.71 -12.07
C GLY A 107 -3.69 -0.76 -13.11
N GLU A 108 -3.18 0.48 -13.25
CA GLU A 108 -3.58 1.32 -14.39
C GLU A 108 -3.18 0.64 -15.70
N ASN A 109 -4.18 0.35 -16.54
CA ASN A 109 -4.03 -0.47 -17.73
C ASN A 109 -4.10 0.31 -19.04
N ASP A 110 -4.23 1.64 -19.00
CA ASP A 110 -4.14 2.51 -20.18
C ASP A 110 -3.08 3.57 -19.90
N LEU A 111 -1.85 3.27 -20.30
CA LEU A 111 -0.64 4.00 -19.93
C LEU A 111 -0.08 4.71 -21.16
N CYS A 112 0.39 5.95 -20.99
CA CYS A 112 1.07 6.68 -22.05
C CYS A 112 2.40 7.26 -21.55
N VAL A 113 3.49 6.83 -22.18
CA VAL A 113 4.88 7.22 -21.87
C VAL A 113 5.48 7.91 -23.08
N SER A 114 6.32 8.91 -22.85
CA SER A 114 7.07 9.55 -23.92
C SER A 114 8.38 8.83 -24.19
N CYS A 115 8.66 8.49 -25.45
CA CYS A 115 9.95 7.95 -25.85
C CYS A 115 10.74 8.95 -26.69
N LEU A 116 12.05 8.94 -26.53
CA LEU A 116 12.98 9.77 -27.31
C LEU A 116 13.49 8.97 -28.52
N ASN A 117 13.17 9.43 -29.72
CA ASN A 117 13.55 8.78 -30.96
C ASN A 117 14.57 9.64 -31.71
N ALA A 118 15.73 9.09 -32.06
CA ALA A 118 16.78 9.84 -32.74
C ALA A 118 16.39 10.36 -34.14
N ASN A 119 15.40 9.72 -34.78
CA ASN A 119 14.87 10.06 -36.11
C ASN A 119 15.91 10.17 -37.24
N ARG A 120 17.02 9.42 -37.14
CA ARG A 120 18.08 9.31 -38.16
C ARG A 120 17.98 7.99 -38.95
N HIS A 121 16.80 7.69 -39.47
CA HIS A 121 16.51 6.39 -40.11
C HIS A 121 17.14 6.23 -41.50
N LYS A 122 17.46 7.36 -42.14
CA LYS A 122 18.05 7.44 -43.48
C LYS A 122 19.56 7.57 -43.35
N ILE A 123 20.32 6.84 -44.17
CA ILE A 123 21.78 6.82 -44.09
C ILE A 123 22.38 8.22 -44.36
N GLU A 124 21.70 8.99 -45.20
CA GLU A 124 22.03 10.37 -45.56
C GLU A 124 21.94 11.32 -44.34
N LEU A 125 21.13 10.98 -43.35
CA LEU A 125 20.96 11.79 -42.13
C LEU A 125 21.97 11.46 -41.04
N GLN A 126 22.71 10.35 -41.13
CA GLN A 126 23.59 9.90 -40.05
C GLN A 126 24.80 10.83 -39.85
N ASN A 127 25.30 11.43 -40.93
CA ASN A 127 26.49 12.28 -40.93
C ASN A 127 26.19 13.80 -40.83
N ILE A 128 24.96 14.19 -40.50
CA ILE A 128 24.54 15.60 -40.44
C ILE A 128 24.45 16.08 -38.99
N ILE A 129 25.09 17.19 -38.65
CA ILE A 129 24.88 17.87 -37.36
C ILE A 129 23.55 18.62 -37.42
N GLY A 130 22.61 18.31 -36.53
CA GLY A 130 21.26 18.88 -36.52
C GLY A 130 20.37 18.31 -35.41
N MET A 131 19.21 18.95 -35.19
CA MET A 131 18.22 18.55 -34.19
C MET A 131 17.18 17.62 -34.81
N PHE A 132 17.41 16.31 -34.74
CA PHE A 132 16.50 15.31 -35.30
C PHE A 132 15.62 14.64 -34.24
N VAL A 133 16.04 14.67 -32.97
CA VAL A 133 15.35 13.94 -31.90
C VAL A 133 13.89 14.35 -31.81
N SER A 134 12.99 13.38 -31.83
CA SER A 134 11.55 13.56 -31.62
C SER A 134 11.12 12.88 -30.33
N THR A 135 10.20 13.53 -29.62
CA THR A 135 9.53 12.96 -28.45
C THR A 135 8.17 12.46 -28.90
N LEU A 136 7.96 11.15 -28.85
CA LEU A 136 6.71 10.53 -29.29
C LEU A 136 5.96 9.89 -28.12
N PRO A 137 4.63 10.07 -28.05
CA PRO A 137 3.79 9.38 -27.08
C PRO A 137 3.56 7.94 -27.51
N TYR A 138 3.94 7.00 -26.66
CA TYR A 138 3.60 5.59 -26.78
C TYR A 138 2.44 5.34 -25.83
N ARG A 139 1.25 5.03 -26.36
CA ARG A 139 0.09 4.64 -25.55
C ARG A 139 -0.07 3.13 -25.66
N ILE A 140 -0.08 2.45 -24.52
CA ILE A 140 -0.28 1.00 -24.42
C ILE A 140 -1.48 0.75 -23.52
N GLN A 141 -2.45 0.02 -24.05
CA GLN A 141 -3.57 -0.54 -23.29
C GLN A 141 -3.22 -1.99 -22.93
N LEU A 142 -2.94 -2.23 -21.66
CA LEU A 142 -2.56 -3.53 -21.13
C LEU A 142 -3.80 -4.35 -20.76
N ASP A 143 -3.74 -5.66 -20.98
CA ASP A 143 -4.62 -6.61 -20.30
C ASP A 143 -3.88 -7.20 -19.09
N PRO A 144 -4.42 -7.08 -17.86
CA PRO A 144 -3.82 -7.69 -16.67
C PRO A 144 -3.59 -9.21 -16.79
N HIS A 145 -4.36 -9.88 -17.65
CA HIS A 145 -4.30 -11.33 -17.87
C HIS A 145 -3.21 -11.77 -18.85
N TRP A 146 -2.60 -10.83 -19.57
CA TRP A 146 -1.54 -11.14 -20.51
C TRP A 146 -0.31 -11.70 -19.81
N SER A 147 0.28 -12.68 -20.45
CA SER A 147 1.63 -13.14 -20.14
C SER A 147 2.65 -12.03 -20.46
N PHE A 148 3.88 -12.15 -19.96
CA PHE A 148 4.91 -11.16 -20.33
C PHE A 148 5.21 -11.21 -21.83
N ASP A 149 5.18 -12.41 -22.43
CA ASP A 149 5.37 -12.61 -23.87
C ASP A 149 4.26 -11.92 -24.71
N ASP A 150 3.00 -12.03 -24.28
CA ASP A 150 1.87 -11.37 -24.95
C ASP A 150 2.04 -9.84 -24.94
N LEU A 151 2.52 -9.28 -23.82
CA LEU A 151 2.81 -7.85 -23.73
C LEU A 151 3.97 -7.45 -24.63
N VAL A 152 5.03 -8.27 -24.73
CA VAL A 152 6.16 -8.01 -25.63
C VAL A 152 5.70 -7.96 -27.08
N GLU A 153 4.87 -8.92 -27.52
CA GLU A 153 4.30 -8.95 -28.88
C GLU A 153 3.43 -7.71 -29.14
N TYR A 154 2.56 -7.36 -28.18
CA TYR A 154 1.70 -6.18 -28.31
C TYR A 154 2.50 -4.87 -28.36
N VAL A 155 3.50 -4.71 -27.49
CA VAL A 155 4.37 -3.52 -27.48
C VAL A 155 5.18 -3.44 -28.78
N GLN A 156 5.66 -4.55 -29.32
CA GLN A 156 6.35 -4.60 -30.61
C GLN A 156 5.45 -4.05 -31.74
N GLU A 157 4.22 -4.56 -31.88
CA GLU A 157 3.26 -4.12 -32.91
C GLU A 157 2.97 -2.61 -32.79
N LYS A 158 2.72 -2.13 -31.55
CA LYS A 158 2.46 -0.71 -31.28
C LYS A 158 3.67 0.16 -31.59
N CYS A 159 4.87 -0.28 -31.22
CA CYS A 159 6.10 0.44 -31.53
C CYS A 159 6.29 0.61 -33.04
N LEU A 160 6.10 -0.44 -33.82
CA LEU A 160 6.23 -0.38 -35.28
C LEU A 160 5.20 0.58 -35.90
N SER A 161 3.95 0.51 -35.42
CA SER A 161 2.87 1.40 -35.87
C SER A 161 3.20 2.87 -35.58
N ILE A 162 3.66 3.18 -34.37
CA ILE A 162 4.06 4.54 -33.97
C ILE A 162 5.25 5.04 -34.80
N LEU A 163 6.26 4.18 -35.01
CA LEU A 163 7.43 4.53 -35.81
C LEU A 163 7.09 4.84 -37.27
N GLY A 164 6.09 4.19 -37.85
CA GLY A 164 5.56 4.52 -39.19
C GLY A 164 5.02 5.96 -39.29
N HIS A 165 4.65 6.56 -38.16
CA HIS A 165 4.07 7.90 -38.06
C HIS A 165 4.92 8.88 -37.24
N SER A 166 6.20 8.55 -37.00
CA SER A 166 7.16 9.33 -36.19
C SER A 166 7.50 10.72 -36.74
N HIS A 167 7.26 10.93 -38.03
CA HIS A 167 7.46 12.18 -38.75
C HIS A 167 6.36 13.22 -38.46
N TYR A 168 5.30 12.84 -37.74
CA TYR A 168 4.27 13.78 -37.32
C TYR A 168 4.77 14.60 -36.11
N PRO A 169 4.91 15.93 -36.23
CA PRO A 169 5.48 16.74 -35.15
C PRO A 169 4.62 16.74 -33.88
N LEU A 170 5.26 16.64 -32.71
CA LEU A 170 4.59 16.73 -31.41
C LEU A 170 3.77 18.02 -31.24
N GLN A 171 4.22 19.13 -31.83
CA GLN A 171 3.49 20.41 -31.81
C GLN A 171 2.15 20.30 -32.56
N ASN A 172 2.07 19.49 -33.61
CA ASN A 172 0.82 19.24 -34.31
C ASN A 172 -0.11 18.38 -33.45
N ILE A 173 0.41 17.40 -32.69
CA ILE A 173 -0.38 16.65 -31.70
C ILE A 173 -0.98 17.64 -30.68
N PHE A 174 -0.18 18.54 -30.09
CA PHE A 174 -0.73 19.53 -29.14
C PHE A 174 -1.82 20.41 -29.75
N ARG A 175 -1.63 20.87 -30.99
CA ARG A 175 -2.62 21.70 -31.68
C ARG A 175 -3.91 20.94 -31.95
N ASP A 176 -3.82 19.73 -32.47
CA ASP A 176 -4.97 18.93 -32.91
C ASP A 176 -5.83 18.39 -31.77
N PHE A 177 -5.22 18.14 -30.61
CA PHE A 177 -5.90 17.69 -29.40
C PHE A 177 -6.13 18.81 -28.37
N HIS A 178 -5.89 20.07 -28.74
CA HIS A 178 -6.05 21.26 -27.88
C HIS A 178 -5.36 21.13 -26.52
N LEU A 179 -4.15 20.58 -26.51
CA LEU A 179 -3.36 20.35 -25.30
C LEU A 179 -2.57 21.61 -24.92
N ASN A 180 -2.55 21.95 -23.62
CA ASN A 180 -1.69 23.00 -23.11
C ASN A 180 -0.27 22.46 -22.93
N GLN A 181 0.70 23.06 -23.62
CA GLN A 181 2.09 22.61 -23.67
C GLN A 181 2.75 22.52 -22.27
N SER A 182 2.34 23.35 -21.31
CA SER A 182 2.90 23.35 -19.95
C SER A 182 2.35 22.24 -19.04
N SER A 183 1.34 21.49 -19.46
CA SER A 183 0.56 20.63 -18.56
C SER A 183 0.23 19.25 -19.11
N VAL A 184 0.93 18.79 -20.15
CA VAL A 184 0.69 17.47 -20.74
C VAL A 184 1.32 16.37 -19.86
N PRO A 185 0.52 15.47 -19.27
CA PRO A 185 1.02 14.48 -18.32
C PRO A 185 1.94 13.41 -18.91
N PHE A 186 1.66 12.89 -20.11
CA PHE A 186 2.46 11.81 -20.69
C PHE A 186 3.91 12.25 -21.02
N LEU A 187 4.18 13.56 -21.08
CA LEU A 187 5.54 14.10 -21.21
C LEU A 187 6.34 14.04 -19.92
N GLN A 188 5.69 13.76 -18.78
CA GLN A 188 6.36 13.73 -17.47
C GLN A 188 6.95 12.36 -17.14
N THR A 189 6.64 11.34 -17.94
CA THR A 189 7.18 9.99 -17.82
C THR A 189 7.88 9.66 -19.12
N VAL A 190 9.21 9.56 -19.06
CA VAL A 190 10.07 9.45 -20.25
C VAL A 190 10.85 8.15 -20.22
N PHE A 191 10.89 7.49 -21.37
CA PHE A 191 11.73 6.32 -21.63
C PHE A 191 12.78 6.64 -22.69
N ASP A 192 13.99 6.14 -22.49
CA ASP A 192 15.12 6.33 -23.38
C ASP A 192 16.00 5.07 -23.37
N PHE A 193 16.57 4.73 -24.53
CA PHE A 193 17.49 3.60 -24.66
C PHE A 193 18.70 4.05 -25.47
N ILE A 194 19.87 4.00 -24.86
CA ILE A 194 21.11 4.50 -25.44
C ILE A 194 22.05 3.31 -25.63
N THR A 195 22.54 3.13 -26.86
CA THR A 195 23.63 2.19 -27.14
C THR A 195 24.93 2.96 -27.29
N VAL A 196 25.93 2.63 -26.47
CA VAL A 196 27.26 3.24 -26.52
C VAL A 196 28.04 2.60 -27.68
N SER A 197 28.40 3.41 -28.68
CA SER A 197 29.07 2.94 -29.90
C SER A 197 30.57 3.29 -29.97
N THR A 198 31.11 3.98 -28.97
CA THR A 198 32.54 4.38 -28.94
C THR A 198 33.14 4.10 -27.57
N VAL A 199 34.23 3.32 -27.55
CA VAL A 199 35.04 3.07 -26.36
C VAL A 199 35.89 4.31 -26.10
N ASN A 200 35.89 4.78 -24.86
CA ASN A 200 36.77 5.84 -24.37
C ASN A 200 36.44 7.23 -24.93
N ASP A 201 35.64 8.00 -24.20
CA ASP A 201 36.10 9.10 -23.34
C ASP A 201 37.48 9.74 -23.65
N GLN A 202 38.53 8.98 -23.97
CA GLN A 202 39.76 9.53 -24.54
C GLN A 202 39.62 9.87 -26.02
N PHE A 203 39.17 11.10 -26.29
CA PHE A 203 39.25 11.67 -27.61
C PHE A 203 40.68 12.15 -27.88
N THR A 204 41.42 11.42 -28.70
CA THR A 204 42.73 11.87 -29.19
C THR A 204 42.55 12.63 -30.49
N PHE A 205 43.13 13.83 -30.57
CA PHE A 205 43.23 14.60 -31.79
C PHE A 205 44.63 15.17 -31.91
N ALA A 206 45.27 14.95 -33.06
CA ALA A 206 46.69 15.24 -33.27
C ALA A 206 47.56 14.62 -32.15
N ASP A 207 48.27 15.46 -31.38
CA ASP A 207 49.14 15.11 -30.25
C ASP A 207 48.48 15.30 -28.88
N VAL A 208 47.19 15.65 -28.84
CA VAL A 208 46.44 15.93 -27.61
C VAL A 208 45.45 14.80 -27.32
N SER A 209 45.39 14.39 -26.05
CA SER A 209 44.37 13.48 -25.54
C SER A 209 43.45 14.24 -24.58
N LEU A 210 42.15 14.28 -24.90
CA LEU A 210 41.12 14.80 -23.99
C LEU A 210 40.61 13.64 -23.16
N GLN A 211 40.60 13.79 -21.84
CA GLN A 211 39.88 12.90 -20.93
C GLN A 211 38.62 13.62 -20.46
N PRO A 212 37.46 12.95 -20.38
CA PRO A 212 36.30 13.55 -19.79
C PRO A 212 36.58 13.70 -18.30
N VAL A 213 36.06 14.79 -17.74
CA VAL A 213 36.01 14.92 -16.30
C VAL A 213 34.69 14.29 -15.86
N SER A 214 34.78 13.18 -15.13
CA SER A 214 33.63 12.65 -14.40
C SER A 214 33.26 13.67 -13.33
N LEU A 215 32.25 14.48 -13.62
CA LEU A 215 31.68 15.42 -12.67
C LEU A 215 30.44 14.74 -12.10
N GLU A 216 30.53 14.26 -10.86
CA GLU A 216 29.39 13.71 -10.09
C GLU A 216 28.17 14.67 -10.08
N GLN A 217 28.40 15.96 -10.38
CA GLN A 217 27.46 17.06 -10.34
C GLN A 217 26.96 17.58 -11.69
N PHE A 218 27.24 16.93 -12.84
CA PHE A 218 26.39 17.12 -14.03
C PHE A 218 25.04 16.39 -13.84
N SER A 219 24.39 16.72 -12.71
CA SER A 219 22.99 17.10 -12.59
C SER A 219 22.14 16.60 -13.74
N ALA A 220 21.68 15.35 -13.61
CA ALA A 220 20.43 15.00 -14.24
C ALA A 220 19.43 16.06 -13.77
N VAL A 221 18.98 16.91 -14.68
CA VAL A 221 18.00 17.94 -14.36
C VAL A 221 16.67 17.22 -14.24
N GLY A 222 15.92 17.49 -13.17
CA GLY A 222 14.57 16.97 -12.92
C GLY A 222 13.54 17.58 -13.88
N LYS A 223 13.79 17.48 -15.19
CA LYS A 223 12.98 18.05 -16.27
C LYS A 223 11.59 17.41 -16.36
N PHE A 224 11.51 16.14 -15.94
CA PHE A 224 10.32 15.30 -15.98
C PHE A 224 10.03 14.78 -14.57
N ASP A 225 8.84 14.24 -14.33
CA ASP A 225 8.51 13.59 -13.05
C ASP A 225 9.35 12.33 -12.88
N PHE A 226 9.43 11.53 -13.94
CA PHE A 226 10.17 10.27 -13.99
C PHE A 226 10.81 10.07 -15.37
N LYS A 227 12.11 9.75 -15.41
CA LYS A 227 12.80 9.26 -16.60
C LYS A 227 13.51 7.95 -16.29
N LEU A 228 13.24 6.92 -17.10
CA LEU A 228 14.02 5.70 -17.17
C LEU A 228 14.91 5.74 -18.42
N THR A 229 16.21 5.59 -18.23
CA THR A 229 17.17 5.42 -19.33
C THR A 229 17.87 4.08 -19.21
N PHE A 230 17.75 3.23 -20.22
CA PHE A 230 18.63 2.08 -20.39
C PHE A 230 19.89 2.52 -21.13
N VAL A 231 21.06 2.07 -20.66
CA VAL A 231 22.34 2.29 -21.33
C VAL A 231 22.96 0.92 -21.57
N TYR A 232 23.13 0.57 -22.84
CA TYR A 232 23.78 -0.66 -23.26
C TYR A 232 25.17 -0.34 -23.82
N ASN A 233 26.20 -0.93 -23.21
CA ASN A 233 27.59 -0.76 -23.63
C ASN A 233 28.16 -2.08 -24.21
N PRO A 234 27.94 -2.37 -25.50
CA PRO A 234 28.42 -3.59 -26.16
C PRO A 234 29.95 -3.67 -26.33
N ILE A 235 30.68 -2.62 -25.95
CA ILE A 235 32.12 -2.54 -26.15
C ILE A 235 32.88 -2.51 -24.81
N SER A 236 32.16 -2.48 -23.70
CA SER A 236 32.73 -2.80 -22.39
C SER A 236 33.14 -4.27 -22.34
N VAL A 237 34.16 -4.59 -21.54
CA VAL A 237 34.66 -5.97 -21.39
C VAL A 237 33.54 -6.94 -20.98
N ASP A 238 32.57 -6.44 -20.22
CA ASP A 238 31.46 -7.23 -19.64
C ASP A 238 30.11 -7.01 -20.34
N ASN A 239 30.06 -6.34 -21.50
CA ASN A 239 28.81 -6.04 -22.24
C ASN A 239 27.71 -5.43 -21.36
N ILE A 240 28.04 -4.44 -20.51
CA ILE A 240 27.19 -3.98 -19.43
C ILE A 240 25.89 -3.32 -19.94
N LEU A 241 24.76 -3.78 -19.40
CA LEU A 241 23.48 -3.07 -19.44
C LEU A 241 23.25 -2.39 -18.08
N SER A 242 22.92 -1.10 -18.10
CA SER A 242 22.56 -0.35 -16.90
C SER A 242 21.23 0.39 -17.08
N CYS A 243 20.58 0.68 -15.96
CA CYS A 243 19.38 1.50 -15.88
C CYS A 243 19.61 2.70 -14.98
N HIS A 244 19.12 3.86 -15.40
CA HIS A 244 19.18 5.10 -14.65
C HIS A 244 17.77 5.66 -14.46
N PHE A 245 17.38 5.84 -13.20
CA PHE A 245 16.16 6.52 -12.78
C PHE A 245 16.53 7.96 -12.47
N VAL A 246 15.84 8.91 -13.11
CA VAL A 246 15.95 10.33 -12.82
C VAL A 246 14.55 10.84 -12.49
N CYS A 247 14.34 11.18 -11.23
CA CYS A 247 13.06 11.65 -10.71
C CYS A 247 13.17 13.09 -10.21
N SER A 248 12.11 13.88 -10.31
CA SER A 248 12.09 15.23 -9.73
C SER A 248 12.06 15.18 -8.20
N ARG A 249 12.97 15.92 -7.53
CA ARG A 249 12.94 16.09 -6.06
C ARG A 249 11.74 16.88 -5.55
N ASP A 250 11.01 17.55 -6.43
CA ASP A 250 9.76 18.23 -6.08
C ASP A 250 8.62 17.22 -5.83
N LEU A 251 8.83 15.96 -6.19
CA LEU A 251 7.84 14.87 -6.08
C LEU A 251 8.37 13.66 -5.30
N PHE A 252 9.65 13.33 -5.44
CA PHE A 252 10.24 12.11 -4.90
C PHE A 252 11.43 12.39 -3.98
N GLU A 253 11.45 11.73 -2.83
CA GLU A 253 12.60 11.64 -1.94
C GLU A 253 13.59 10.58 -2.42
N ASP A 254 14.86 10.71 -2.01
CA ASP A 254 15.93 9.78 -2.41
C ASP A 254 15.65 8.34 -1.98
N THR A 255 14.97 8.16 -0.84
CA THR A 255 14.52 6.86 -0.31
C THR A 255 13.50 6.19 -1.23
N THR A 256 12.53 6.95 -1.75
CA THR A 256 11.49 6.45 -2.67
C THR A 256 12.08 6.05 -4.01
N VAL A 257 12.97 6.86 -4.60
CA VAL A 257 13.64 6.52 -5.86
C VAL A 257 14.53 5.29 -5.71
N THR A 258 15.23 5.17 -4.58
CA THR A 258 16.05 3.99 -4.28
C THR A 258 15.20 2.73 -4.18
N LYS A 259 14.07 2.78 -3.48
CA LYS A 259 13.13 1.65 -3.41
C LYS A 259 12.54 1.32 -4.78
N MET A 260 12.19 2.32 -5.59
CA MET A 260 11.67 2.10 -6.94
C MET A 260 12.67 1.36 -7.83
N ILE A 261 13.95 1.74 -7.80
CA ILE A 261 14.95 1.04 -8.63
C ILE A 261 15.26 -0.36 -8.11
N GLN A 262 15.23 -0.60 -6.79
CA GLN A 262 15.38 -1.93 -6.21
C GLN A 262 14.24 -2.86 -6.65
N ARG A 263 13.00 -2.36 -6.67
CA ARG A 263 11.83 -3.10 -7.16
C ARG A 263 11.91 -3.38 -8.66
N PHE A 264 12.39 -2.40 -9.44
CA PHE A 264 12.63 -2.59 -10.87
C PHE A 264 13.72 -3.64 -11.13
N GLN A 265 14.82 -3.59 -10.36
CA GLN A 265 15.88 -4.58 -10.41
C GLN A 265 15.35 -5.98 -10.08
N TYR A 266 14.59 -6.11 -8.99
CA TYR A 266 13.97 -7.38 -8.60
C TYR A 266 13.08 -7.96 -9.70
N LEU A 267 12.19 -7.14 -10.28
CA LEU A 267 11.35 -7.56 -11.41
C LEU A 267 12.17 -7.98 -12.63
N PHE A 268 13.25 -7.24 -12.93
CA PHE A 268 14.14 -7.53 -14.05
C PHE A 268 14.89 -8.86 -13.83
N GLU A 269 15.43 -9.08 -12.63
CA GLU A 269 16.13 -10.31 -12.25
C GLU A 269 15.18 -11.52 -12.22
N GLU A 270 13.95 -11.34 -11.75
CA GLU A 270 12.91 -12.37 -11.76
C GLU A 270 12.62 -12.86 -13.19
N LEU A 271 12.62 -11.95 -14.17
CA LEU A 271 12.35 -12.27 -15.58
C LEU A 271 13.58 -12.80 -16.34
N PHE A 272 14.80 -12.37 -15.99
CA PHE A 272 16.01 -12.62 -16.81
C PHE A 272 17.13 -13.44 -16.13
N SER A 273 17.06 -13.81 -14.85
CA SER A 273 18.10 -14.63 -14.20
C SER A 273 18.16 -16.08 -14.74
N MET A 274 19.36 -16.55 -15.15
CA MET A 274 19.55 -17.73 -16.00
C MET A 274 19.53 -19.11 -15.31
N HIS A 275 19.09 -19.23 -14.05
CA HIS A 275 19.20 -20.50 -13.28
C HIS A 275 17.91 -21.02 -12.59
N PHE A 276 16.71 -20.52 -12.90
CA PHE A 276 15.47 -21.16 -12.44
C PHE A 276 15.06 -22.35 -13.33
N ASN A 277 15.85 -23.43 -13.24
CA ASN A 277 15.44 -24.76 -13.70
C ASN A 277 14.39 -25.34 -12.73
N VAL A 278 13.11 -25.33 -13.16
CA VAL A 278 12.09 -26.41 -13.07
C VAL A 278 10.66 -25.91 -13.41
N SER A 279 10.38 -24.60 -13.42
CA SER A 279 9.05 -24.06 -13.83
C SER A 279 9.16 -22.92 -14.86
N ARG A 280 9.75 -23.21 -16.04
CA ARG A 280 9.79 -22.25 -17.16
C ARG A 280 8.39 -21.87 -17.69
N THR A 281 7.36 -22.64 -17.35
CA THR A 281 5.98 -22.45 -17.83
C THR A 281 5.10 -21.62 -16.91
N ASP A 282 5.48 -21.33 -15.67
CA ASP A 282 4.51 -20.72 -14.73
C ASP A 282 4.62 -19.19 -14.67
N LEU A 283 5.82 -18.60 -14.76
CA LEU A 283 6.04 -17.15 -14.64
C LEU A 283 5.95 -16.40 -15.97
N VAL A 284 6.55 -16.94 -17.05
CA VAL A 284 6.40 -16.35 -18.39
C VAL A 284 4.96 -16.40 -18.86
N VAL A 285 4.22 -17.47 -18.49
CA VAL A 285 2.78 -17.63 -18.74
C VAL A 285 1.94 -16.98 -17.63
N SER A 286 2.54 -16.52 -16.53
CA SER A 286 1.78 -15.83 -15.49
C SER A 286 1.28 -14.49 -16.01
N PRO A 287 0.01 -14.16 -15.74
CA PRO A 287 -0.49 -12.82 -15.95
C PRO A 287 0.41 -11.75 -15.34
N ILE A 288 0.61 -10.63 -16.03
CA ILE A 288 1.33 -9.45 -15.53
C ILE A 288 0.74 -8.97 -14.19
N ALA A 289 -0.56 -9.18 -13.96
CA ALA A 289 -1.22 -8.96 -12.67
C ALA A 289 -0.54 -9.66 -11.48
N LYS A 290 0.06 -10.84 -11.71
CA LYS A 290 0.68 -11.68 -10.67
C LYS A 290 2.14 -11.35 -10.39
N LEU A 291 2.80 -10.57 -11.25
CA LEU A 291 4.17 -10.12 -11.00
C LEU A 291 4.19 -9.29 -9.71
N THR A 292 5.17 -9.50 -8.83
CA THR A 292 5.24 -8.79 -7.55
C THR A 292 6.33 -7.73 -7.59
N LEU A 293 6.06 -6.58 -6.96
CA LEU A 293 7.07 -5.56 -6.68
C LEU A 293 7.41 -5.51 -5.18
N ILE A 294 6.94 -6.49 -4.39
CA ILE A 294 7.27 -6.59 -2.96
C ILE A 294 8.63 -7.27 -2.84
N LEU A 295 9.60 -6.57 -2.24
CA LEU A 295 10.93 -7.13 -2.04
C LEU A 295 10.90 -8.27 -1.00
N PRO A 296 11.79 -9.27 -1.09
CA PRO A 296 11.86 -10.35 -0.11
C PRO A 296 11.99 -9.88 1.34
N ASP A 297 12.78 -8.82 1.57
CA ASP A 297 12.94 -8.22 2.90
C ASP A 297 11.63 -7.56 3.39
N GLU A 298 10.89 -6.87 2.50
CA GLU A 298 9.58 -6.31 2.83
C GLU A 298 8.56 -7.41 3.18
N MET A 299 8.62 -8.56 2.50
CA MET A 299 7.76 -9.71 2.82
C MET A 299 8.10 -10.30 4.19
N ASN A 300 9.39 -10.41 4.52
CA ASN A 300 9.85 -10.86 5.83
C ASN A 300 9.44 -9.88 6.94
N GLU A 301 9.54 -8.56 6.71
CA GLU A 301 9.08 -7.54 7.65
C GLU A 301 7.57 -7.64 7.91
N ILE A 302 6.76 -7.88 6.86
CA ILE A 302 5.31 -8.09 7.00
C ILE A 302 5.01 -9.33 7.88
N GLN A 303 5.80 -10.40 7.73
CA GLN A 303 5.57 -11.66 8.44
C GLN A 303 6.16 -11.69 9.86
N HIS A 304 7.23 -10.93 10.11
CA HIS A 304 8.02 -11.02 11.34
C HIS A 304 8.28 -9.64 11.95
N VAL A 305 7.21 -9.04 12.45
CA VAL A 305 7.30 -7.81 13.25
C VAL A 305 7.87 -8.12 14.63
N ALA A 306 9.02 -7.51 14.94
CA ALA A 306 9.58 -7.56 16.29
C ALA A 306 9.01 -6.43 17.16
N PHE A 307 8.34 -6.80 18.26
CA PHE A 307 7.89 -5.86 19.26
C PHE A 307 8.92 -5.73 20.40
N TYR A 308 9.26 -4.51 20.78
CA TYR A 308 10.23 -4.23 21.84
C TYR A 308 9.80 -3.03 22.69
N ARG A 309 10.35 -2.96 23.91
CA ARG A 309 10.09 -1.86 24.83
C ARG A 309 10.72 -0.56 24.32
N GLN A 310 9.95 0.53 24.26
CA GLN A 310 10.51 1.85 23.98
C GLN A 310 10.91 2.56 25.29
N SER A 311 12.15 3.02 25.38
CA SER A 311 12.77 3.55 26.61
C SER A 311 12.25 4.92 27.06
N ASN A 312 11.48 5.63 26.23
CA ASN A 312 11.09 7.04 26.44
C ASN A 312 9.57 7.30 26.42
N VAL A 313 8.73 6.27 26.59
CA VAL A 313 7.29 6.42 26.37
C VAL A 313 6.62 7.14 27.55
N THR A 314 6.12 8.34 27.27
CA THR A 314 5.13 9.07 28.07
C THR A 314 3.86 8.24 28.28
N ASN A 315 2.98 8.61 29.23
CA ASN A 315 1.64 7.99 29.33
C ASN A 315 0.70 8.36 28.16
N GLU A 316 1.24 8.70 27.00
CA GLU A 316 0.51 9.02 25.77
C GLU A 316 1.25 8.46 24.55
N ALA A 317 0.47 8.03 23.55
CA ALA A 317 0.94 7.61 22.22
C ALA A 317 -0.18 7.81 21.19
N PRO A 318 0.10 7.68 19.87
CA PRO A 318 -0.96 7.46 18.88
C PRO A 318 -1.78 6.20 19.22
N ALA A 319 -3.06 6.20 18.88
CA ALA A 319 -3.89 4.99 18.98
C ALA A 319 -3.41 3.93 17.98
N SER A 320 -3.54 2.64 18.33
CA SER A 320 -3.32 1.55 17.37
C SER A 320 -4.31 1.63 16.20
N PHE A 321 -4.00 1.03 15.06
CA PHE A 321 -4.92 0.98 13.92
C PHE A 321 -6.24 0.28 14.31
N ALA A 322 -6.18 -0.75 15.16
CA ALA A 322 -7.37 -1.41 15.69
C ALA A 322 -8.25 -0.48 16.55
N GLN A 323 -7.63 0.28 17.47
CA GLN A 323 -8.33 1.28 18.28
C GLN A 323 -8.95 2.37 17.40
N ALA A 324 -8.18 2.92 16.46
CA ALA A 324 -8.63 3.96 15.55
C ALA A 324 -9.79 3.49 14.68
N ARG A 325 -9.73 2.26 14.16
CA ARG A 325 -10.80 1.65 13.36
C ARG A 325 -12.09 1.50 14.15
N ASN A 326 -12.03 0.91 15.35
CA ASN A 326 -13.22 0.71 16.17
C ASN A 326 -13.85 2.04 16.59
N TRP A 327 -13.02 3.00 17.04
CA TRP A 327 -13.47 4.35 17.38
C TRP A 327 -14.10 5.08 16.19
N LEU A 328 -13.48 5.03 15.01
CA LEU A 328 -14.00 5.69 13.81
C LEU A 328 -15.33 5.08 13.36
N ASP A 329 -15.42 3.75 13.30
CA ASP A 329 -16.66 3.05 12.94
C ASP A 329 -17.80 3.39 13.92
N GLU A 330 -17.50 3.50 15.21
CA GLU A 330 -18.44 3.98 16.22
C GLU A 330 -18.89 5.42 15.93
N LYS A 331 -17.97 6.36 15.69
CA LYS A 331 -18.30 7.77 15.40
C LYS A 331 -19.13 7.94 14.13
N ILE A 332 -18.83 7.18 13.07
CA ILE A 332 -19.61 7.18 11.83
C ILE A 332 -21.06 6.78 12.12
N ARG A 333 -21.27 5.75 12.94
CA ARG A 333 -22.61 5.24 13.28
C ARG A 333 -23.36 6.15 14.23
N LEU A 334 -22.68 6.73 15.23
CA LEU A 334 -23.28 7.67 16.19
C LEU A 334 -23.71 9.00 15.56
N ASN A 335 -22.99 9.48 14.53
CA ASN A 335 -23.36 10.71 13.81
C ASN A 335 -24.57 10.54 12.89
N SER A 336 -25.10 9.33 12.70
CA SER A 336 -26.35 9.12 11.98
C SER A 336 -27.54 9.47 12.90
N ASN A 337 -28.35 10.45 12.49
CA ASN A 337 -29.38 11.12 13.31
C ASN A 337 -30.51 10.22 13.89
N GLN A 338 -30.46 8.89 13.74
CA GLN A 338 -31.60 8.01 14.05
C GLN A 338 -31.25 6.72 14.82
N SER A 339 -29.97 6.37 15.04
CA SER A 339 -29.60 5.12 15.72
C SER A 339 -28.37 5.26 16.61
N GLN A 340 -28.59 5.42 17.93
CA GLN A 340 -27.57 5.32 18.98
C GLN A 340 -27.35 3.84 19.34
N ILE A 341 -26.62 3.11 18.49
CA ILE A 341 -26.35 1.69 18.70
C ILE A 341 -24.89 1.54 19.11
N ALA A 342 -24.63 1.08 20.33
CA ALA A 342 -23.29 0.65 20.73
C ALA A 342 -23.00 -0.70 20.06
N ILE A 343 -22.04 -0.71 19.15
CA ILE A 343 -21.68 -1.92 18.39
C ILE A 343 -20.36 -2.55 18.85
N HIS A 344 -19.62 -1.84 19.70
CA HIS A 344 -18.30 -2.22 20.19
C HIS A 344 -18.32 -2.54 21.69
N ASN A 345 -19.49 -2.80 22.28
CA ASN A 345 -19.58 -3.31 23.65
C ASN A 345 -19.41 -4.83 23.64
N MET A 346 -18.61 -5.33 24.57
CA MET A 346 -18.33 -6.75 24.76
C MET A 346 -18.78 -7.18 26.15
N SER A 347 -20.01 -7.72 26.24
CA SER A 347 -20.59 -8.20 27.48
C SER A 347 -20.34 -9.69 27.70
N PHE A 348 -19.77 -10.04 28.85
CA PHE A 348 -19.59 -11.41 29.31
C PHE A 348 -20.46 -11.67 30.54
N VAL A 349 -21.40 -12.59 30.41
CA VAL A 349 -22.45 -12.85 31.41
C VAL A 349 -22.13 -14.14 32.17
N TYR A 350 -22.03 -14.05 33.51
CA TYR A 350 -21.68 -15.16 34.39
C TYR A 350 -22.72 -15.36 35.49
N ARG A 351 -22.87 -16.61 35.92
CA ARG A 351 -23.65 -17.02 37.08
C ARG A 351 -22.77 -17.93 37.94
N LEU A 352 -22.90 -17.84 39.27
CA LEU A 352 -22.17 -18.73 40.17
C LEU A 352 -22.75 -20.15 40.08
N HIS A 353 -21.89 -21.16 40.28
CA HIS A 353 -22.38 -22.53 40.47
C HIS A 353 -23.17 -22.64 41.78
N SER A 354 -24.16 -23.54 41.79
CA SER A 354 -25.01 -23.80 42.96
C SER A 354 -24.16 -24.08 44.21
N GLY A 355 -24.49 -23.40 45.31
CA GLY A 355 -23.82 -23.56 46.61
C GLY A 355 -22.61 -22.65 46.84
N TYR A 356 -22.21 -21.84 45.85
CA TYR A 356 -21.15 -20.84 46.02
C TYR A 356 -21.72 -19.45 46.32
N THR A 357 -20.97 -18.67 47.10
CA THR A 357 -21.23 -17.24 47.31
C THR A 357 -19.97 -16.44 47.02
N LEU A 358 -20.15 -15.17 46.66
CA LEU A 358 -19.06 -14.27 46.30
C LEU A 358 -19.20 -12.92 47.02
N SER A 359 -18.12 -12.42 47.63
CA SER A 359 -18.11 -11.12 48.31
C SER A 359 -17.97 -9.98 47.30
N ILE A 360 -18.92 -9.04 47.34
CA ILE A 360 -18.95 -7.88 46.46
C ILE A 360 -17.80 -6.93 46.77
N LYS A 361 -17.48 -6.69 48.06
CA LYS A 361 -16.31 -5.89 48.44
C LYS A 361 -15.00 -6.50 47.96
N GLN A 362 -14.83 -7.82 48.08
CA GLN A 362 -13.62 -8.49 47.62
C GLN A 362 -13.51 -8.46 46.09
N LEU A 363 -14.62 -8.66 45.38
CA LEU A 363 -14.68 -8.51 43.92
C LEU A 363 -14.33 -7.09 43.48
N TYR A 364 -14.90 -6.08 44.13
CA TYR A 364 -14.61 -4.68 43.80
C TYR A 364 -13.12 -4.36 43.94
N ARG A 365 -12.47 -4.79 45.04
CA ARG A 365 -11.02 -4.63 45.23
C ARG A 365 -10.22 -5.39 44.19
N ALA A 366 -10.61 -6.61 43.87
CA ALA A 366 -9.95 -7.43 42.86
C ALA A 366 -10.01 -6.76 41.47
N LEU A 367 -11.18 -6.25 41.08
CA LEU A 367 -11.36 -5.49 39.84
C LEU A 367 -10.51 -4.22 39.80
N GLN A 368 -10.40 -3.49 40.92
CA GLN A 368 -9.51 -2.32 41.00
C GLN A 368 -8.05 -2.71 40.70
N LEU A 369 -7.57 -3.82 41.27
CA LEU A 369 -6.20 -4.30 41.01
C LEU A 369 -6.00 -4.69 39.54
N VAL A 370 -6.98 -5.37 38.93
CA VAL A 370 -6.92 -5.77 37.51
C VAL A 370 -6.87 -4.55 36.59
N VAL A 371 -7.75 -3.56 36.79
CA VAL A 371 -7.78 -2.33 35.97
C VAL A 371 -6.53 -1.47 36.19
N THR A 372 -5.97 -1.49 37.40
CA THR A 372 -4.69 -0.82 37.70
C THR A 372 -3.55 -1.45 36.90
N LYS A 373 -3.45 -2.78 36.90
CA LYS A 373 -2.42 -3.56 36.20
C LYS A 373 -2.50 -3.41 34.68
N HIS A 374 -3.71 -3.44 34.11
CA HIS A 374 -3.92 -3.44 32.66
C HIS A 374 -4.27 -2.05 32.15
N GLU A 375 -3.25 -1.37 31.60
CA GLU A 375 -3.37 0.00 31.09
C GLU A 375 -4.50 0.22 30.07
N PRO A 376 -4.79 -0.70 29.11
CA PRO A 376 -5.88 -0.51 28.16
C PRO A 376 -7.25 -0.27 28.82
N LEU A 377 -7.49 -0.84 30.02
CA LEU A 377 -8.75 -0.68 30.76
C LEU A 377 -8.91 0.70 31.43
N ARG A 378 -7.89 1.55 31.36
CA ARG A 378 -7.86 2.92 31.90
C ARG A 378 -7.24 3.91 30.91
N THR A 379 -7.42 3.63 29.62
CA THR A 379 -6.88 4.43 28.52
C THR A 379 -7.99 5.30 27.91
N LEU A 380 -7.73 6.60 27.82
CA LEU A 380 -8.57 7.57 27.12
C LEU A 380 -8.21 7.58 25.63
N LEU A 381 -9.20 7.78 24.77
CA LEU A 381 -9.03 8.03 23.34
C LEU A 381 -9.44 9.47 23.00
N ILE A 382 -8.47 10.29 22.57
CA ILE A 382 -8.63 11.72 22.34
C ILE A 382 -8.29 12.05 20.89
N PHE A 383 -9.25 12.62 20.17
CA PHE A 383 -9.06 13.01 18.77
C PHE A 383 -8.55 14.44 18.65
N HIS A 384 -7.33 14.61 18.11
CA HIS A 384 -6.72 15.91 17.86
C HIS A 384 -7.03 16.39 16.44
N LYS A 385 -8.05 17.24 16.31
CA LYS A 385 -8.53 17.75 15.01
C LYS A 385 -7.44 18.41 14.16
N GLU A 386 -6.55 19.20 14.78
CA GLU A 386 -5.48 19.91 14.05
C GLU A 386 -4.46 18.97 13.40
N LYS A 387 -4.22 17.81 14.02
CA LYS A 387 -3.26 16.81 13.53
C LYS A 387 -3.95 15.65 12.80
N ASN A 388 -5.29 15.67 12.73
CA ASN A 388 -6.12 14.56 12.25
C ASN A 388 -5.70 13.19 12.85
N LEU A 389 -5.38 13.17 14.14
CA LEU A 389 -4.76 12.02 14.81
C LEU A 389 -5.55 11.64 16.06
N LEU A 390 -5.88 10.36 16.20
CA LEU A 390 -6.41 9.80 17.44
C LEU A 390 -5.23 9.41 18.34
N LYS A 391 -5.18 9.98 19.54
CA LYS A 391 -4.21 9.60 20.57
C LYS A 391 -4.86 8.74 21.63
N GLN A 392 -4.06 7.87 22.21
CA GLN A 392 -4.38 7.17 23.44
C GLN A 392 -3.55 7.75 24.59
N GLN A 393 -4.18 7.92 25.74
CA GLN A 393 -3.54 8.44 26.95
C GLN A 393 -3.94 7.57 28.13
N ILE A 394 -3.00 7.20 28.98
CA ILE A 394 -3.25 6.37 30.16
C ILE A 394 -3.56 7.29 31.36
N ILE A 395 -4.65 7.01 32.08
CA ILE A 395 -4.97 7.72 33.33
C ILE A 395 -3.87 7.45 34.37
N ASP A 396 -3.30 8.52 34.95
CA ASP A 396 -2.39 8.43 36.08
C ASP A 396 -3.17 8.03 37.35
N LEU A 397 -2.71 6.99 38.03
CA LEU A 397 -3.34 6.45 39.23
C LEU A 397 -3.17 7.38 40.44
N ASN A 398 -2.25 8.34 40.39
CA ASN A 398 -2.06 9.36 41.43
C ASN A 398 -3.17 10.43 41.41
N ASP A 399 -3.91 10.57 40.31
CA ASP A 399 -5.07 11.46 40.20
C ASP A 399 -6.30 10.79 40.85
N SER A 400 -6.33 10.85 42.18
CA SER A 400 -7.27 10.16 43.08
C SER A 400 -8.78 10.42 42.91
N ASN A 401 -9.19 11.22 41.92
CA ASN A 401 -10.60 11.60 41.72
C ASN A 401 -11.31 10.82 40.59
N ASN A 402 -10.60 10.03 39.78
CA ASN A 402 -11.23 9.31 38.65
C ASN A 402 -11.63 7.88 39.03
N ALA A 403 -12.90 7.55 38.86
CA ALA A 403 -13.36 6.16 38.94
C ALA A 403 -12.75 5.38 37.77
N LEU A 404 -12.03 4.29 38.04
CA LEU A 404 -11.38 3.47 37.00
C LEU A 404 -12.38 2.59 36.22
N PHE A 405 -13.53 2.29 36.81
CA PHE A 405 -14.61 1.53 36.18
C PHE A 405 -15.95 1.84 36.85
N SER A 406 -17.04 1.51 36.16
CA SER A 406 -18.40 1.65 36.72
C SER A 406 -18.87 0.35 37.37
N LEU A 407 -19.43 0.43 38.58
CA LEU A 407 -20.16 -0.68 39.21
C LEU A 407 -21.65 -0.34 39.27
N ILE A 408 -22.48 -1.11 38.55
CA ILE A 408 -23.93 -0.90 38.48
C ILE A 408 -24.65 -2.08 39.14
N LYS A 409 -25.81 -1.79 39.72
CA LYS A 409 -26.68 -2.79 40.34
C LYS A 409 -28.08 -2.68 39.75
N SER A 410 -28.65 -3.81 39.36
CA SER A 410 -30.04 -3.90 38.91
C SER A 410 -30.71 -5.17 39.43
N MET A 411 -32.00 -5.28 39.13
CA MET A 411 -32.90 -6.30 39.65
C MET A 411 -33.62 -7.00 38.52
N PHE A 412 -33.81 -8.31 38.63
CA PHE A 412 -34.68 -9.08 37.74
C PHE A 412 -35.51 -10.10 38.51
N GLU A 413 -36.71 -10.39 37.99
CA GLU A 413 -37.62 -11.42 38.48
C GLU A 413 -37.91 -12.49 37.42
N THR A 414 -37.75 -12.15 36.15
CA THR A 414 -38.06 -12.99 34.99
C THR A 414 -36.89 -13.06 34.02
N ASP A 415 -36.80 -14.15 33.24
CA ASP A 415 -35.75 -14.31 32.22
C ASP A 415 -35.84 -13.23 31.12
N GLU A 416 -37.04 -12.74 30.81
CA GLU A 416 -37.23 -11.64 29.86
C GLU A 416 -36.58 -10.34 30.35
N GLN A 417 -36.75 -10.01 31.64
CA GLN A 417 -36.08 -8.85 32.23
C GLN A 417 -34.56 -9.00 32.23
N LEU A 418 -34.04 -10.19 32.55
CA LEU A 418 -32.60 -10.47 32.48
C LEU A 418 -32.07 -10.30 31.05
N ASN A 419 -32.77 -10.85 30.05
CA ASN A 419 -32.40 -10.71 28.65
C ASN A 419 -32.41 -9.24 28.20
N ASN A 420 -33.39 -8.45 28.64
CA ASN A 420 -33.43 -7.01 28.35
C ASN A 420 -32.27 -6.25 29.00
N ILE A 421 -31.86 -6.61 30.22
CA ILE A 421 -30.69 -6.01 30.89
C ILE A 421 -29.39 -6.34 30.14
N VAL A 422 -29.21 -7.61 29.75
CA VAL A 422 -28.05 -8.03 28.96
C VAL A 422 -28.04 -7.32 27.60
N TYR A 423 -29.19 -7.21 26.95
CA TYR A 423 -29.34 -6.50 25.68
C TYR A 423 -29.01 -5.01 25.81
N ASP A 424 -29.47 -4.35 26.89
CA ASP A 424 -29.14 -2.94 27.16
C ASP A 424 -27.63 -2.76 27.34
N GLU A 425 -26.96 -3.60 28.15
CA GLU A 425 -25.51 -3.54 28.30
C GLU A 425 -24.76 -3.66 26.95
N GLN A 426 -25.26 -4.47 26.02
CA GLN A 426 -24.66 -4.61 24.69
C GLN A 426 -24.89 -3.43 23.77
N GLN A 427 -26.01 -2.71 23.89
CA GLN A 427 -26.45 -1.73 22.90
C GLN A 427 -26.40 -0.28 23.39
N ASN A 428 -26.24 -0.07 24.69
CA ASN A 428 -26.34 1.24 25.31
C ASN A 428 -25.05 2.06 25.15
N THR A 429 -25.17 3.18 24.44
CA THR A 429 -24.06 4.11 24.16
C THR A 429 -23.76 5.07 25.31
N GLN A 430 -24.64 5.19 26.31
CA GLN A 430 -24.40 6.05 27.48
C GLN A 430 -23.42 5.41 28.47
N HIS A 431 -22.91 4.21 28.15
CA HIS A 431 -22.28 3.35 29.12
C HIS A 431 -20.76 3.36 29.11
N PHE A 432 -20.16 3.68 27.98
CA PHE A 432 -18.73 3.93 27.85
C PHE A 432 -18.50 5.29 27.21
N ASP A 433 -17.63 6.07 27.85
CA ASP A 433 -17.09 7.29 27.26
C ASP A 433 -15.58 7.09 27.14
N THR A 434 -15.15 6.67 25.94
CA THR A 434 -13.74 6.43 25.65
C THR A 434 -12.90 7.70 25.83
N SER A 435 -13.49 8.90 25.77
CA SER A 435 -12.77 10.16 26.00
C SER A 435 -12.46 10.43 27.47
N GLN A 436 -13.13 9.73 28.39
CA GLN A 436 -12.90 9.81 29.84
C GLN A 436 -12.18 8.57 30.38
N GLY A 437 -11.85 7.59 29.53
CA GLY A 437 -11.19 6.34 29.94
C GLY A 437 -12.08 5.38 30.73
N LEU A 438 -13.39 5.62 30.78
CA LEU A 438 -14.38 4.69 31.34
C LEU A 438 -14.75 3.66 30.27
N VAL A 439 -13.91 2.63 30.13
CA VAL A 439 -14.04 1.57 29.10
C VAL A 439 -14.37 0.18 29.68
N PHE A 440 -14.50 0.08 31.00
CA PHE A 440 -14.89 -1.15 31.70
C PHE A 440 -16.01 -0.89 32.71
N ARG A 441 -16.91 -1.86 32.80
CA ARG A 441 -18.01 -1.89 33.75
C ARG A 441 -18.28 -3.28 34.28
N CYS A 442 -18.60 -3.34 35.56
CA CYS A 442 -19.18 -4.49 36.21
C CYS A 442 -20.64 -4.21 36.57
N HIS A 443 -21.57 -5.05 36.12
CA HIS A 443 -22.99 -4.94 36.42
C HIS A 443 -23.44 -6.18 37.21
N LEU A 444 -23.86 -5.95 38.46
CA LEU A 444 -24.41 -6.96 39.35
C LEU A 444 -25.93 -6.97 39.22
N VAL A 445 -26.50 -8.06 38.73
CA VAL A 445 -27.94 -8.21 38.50
C VAL A 445 -28.49 -9.21 39.51
N TYR A 446 -29.27 -8.73 40.47
CA TYR A 446 -29.75 -9.54 41.58
C TYR A 446 -31.12 -10.14 41.29
N TYR A 447 -31.33 -11.38 41.75
CA TYR A 447 -32.63 -12.02 41.64
C TYR A 447 -33.56 -11.60 42.78
N LYS A 448 -34.70 -10.98 42.45
CA LYS A 448 -35.79 -10.51 43.35
C LYS A 448 -35.47 -9.46 44.41
N GLU A 449 -34.32 -9.51 45.08
CA GLU A 449 -33.90 -8.45 46.02
C GLU A 449 -32.40 -8.15 45.94
N ILE A 450 -32.01 -6.87 46.10
CA ILE A 450 -30.59 -6.48 46.22
C ILE A 450 -30.08 -6.98 47.57
N SER A 451 -29.09 -7.88 47.54
CA SER A 451 -28.46 -8.41 48.75
C SER A 451 -27.88 -7.30 49.63
N ALA A 452 -28.37 -7.18 50.86
CA ALA A 452 -27.82 -6.28 51.89
C ALA A 452 -26.53 -6.83 52.54
N ASN A 453 -26.21 -8.11 52.33
CA ASN A 453 -25.21 -8.84 53.11
C ASN A 453 -23.83 -8.95 52.41
N ASP A 454 -23.51 -8.07 51.46
CA ASP A 454 -22.25 -8.07 50.69
C ASP A 454 -21.98 -9.35 49.87
N LEU A 455 -22.96 -10.25 49.73
CA LEU A 455 -22.79 -11.54 49.06
C LEU A 455 -23.69 -11.65 47.83
N LEU A 456 -23.11 -12.15 46.75
CA LEU A 456 -23.82 -12.68 45.57
C LEU A 456 -24.01 -14.19 45.71
N SER A 457 -25.12 -14.68 45.19
CA SER A 457 -25.54 -16.08 45.17
C SER A 457 -25.55 -16.66 43.74
N ASP A 458 -25.79 -17.97 43.63
CA ASP A 458 -25.97 -18.69 42.37
C ASP A 458 -27.20 -18.27 41.56
N LYS A 459 -28.10 -17.49 42.13
CA LYS A 459 -29.25 -16.92 41.41
C LYS A 459 -28.94 -15.57 40.77
N ASP A 460 -27.90 -14.89 41.27
CA ASP A 460 -27.51 -13.58 40.78
C ASP A 460 -26.61 -13.72 39.54
N VAL A 461 -26.52 -12.64 38.76
CA VAL A 461 -25.76 -12.61 37.52
C VAL A 461 -24.72 -11.49 37.59
N ILE A 462 -23.52 -11.76 37.10
CA ILE A 462 -22.44 -10.79 36.96
C ILE A 462 -22.20 -10.57 35.47
N ILE A 463 -22.26 -9.31 35.03
CA ILE A 463 -21.93 -8.93 33.66
C ILE A 463 -20.66 -8.09 33.70
N PHE A 464 -19.61 -8.59 33.04
CA PHE A 464 -18.42 -7.80 32.76
C PHE A 464 -18.55 -7.25 31.34
N ASN A 465 -18.63 -5.93 31.22
CA ASN A 465 -18.80 -5.27 29.94
C ASN A 465 -17.60 -4.37 29.65
N PHE A 466 -17.05 -4.49 28.45
CA PHE A 466 -15.87 -3.76 28.01
C PHE A 466 -16.14 -3.05 26.69
N HIS A 467 -15.48 -1.93 26.47
CA HIS A 467 -15.40 -1.34 25.14
C HIS A 467 -14.30 -2.04 24.31
N HIS A 468 -14.62 -2.44 23.07
CA HIS A 468 -13.74 -3.23 22.19
C HIS A 468 -12.45 -2.49 21.78
N THR A 469 -12.35 -1.19 22.04
CA THR A 469 -11.07 -0.45 21.90
C THR A 469 -10.04 -0.82 22.97
N SER A 470 -10.46 -1.51 24.04
CA SER A 470 -9.62 -1.85 25.19
C SER A 470 -9.53 -3.34 25.47
N PHE A 471 -10.33 -4.15 24.78
CA PHE A 471 -10.54 -5.55 25.09
C PHE A 471 -10.89 -6.35 23.83
N ASP A 472 -10.51 -7.63 23.81
CA ASP A 472 -10.88 -8.60 22.77
C ASP A 472 -11.22 -9.96 23.40
N PHE A 473 -11.60 -10.94 22.57
CA PHE A 473 -11.94 -12.27 23.06
C PHE A 473 -10.75 -13.00 23.70
N SER A 474 -9.52 -12.80 23.23
CA SER A 474 -8.33 -13.41 23.82
C SER A 474 -8.04 -12.87 25.22
N SER A 475 -8.38 -11.60 25.45
CA SER A 475 -8.19 -10.89 26.72
C SER A 475 -9.05 -11.46 27.87
N ILE A 476 -10.15 -12.17 27.58
CA ILE A 476 -11.04 -12.70 28.64
C ILE A 476 -10.34 -13.69 29.56
N ASN A 477 -9.46 -14.52 29.00
CA ASN A 477 -8.73 -15.52 29.78
C ASN A 477 -7.71 -14.85 30.71
N ILE A 478 -7.03 -13.80 30.22
CA ILE A 478 -6.09 -12.99 31.00
C ILE A 478 -6.84 -12.28 32.14
N PHE A 479 -7.98 -11.66 31.82
CA PHE A 479 -8.81 -10.95 32.79
C PHE A 479 -9.31 -11.88 33.90
N LEU A 480 -9.89 -13.03 33.56
CA LEU A 480 -10.42 -13.97 34.54
C LEU A 480 -9.32 -14.59 35.41
N HIS A 481 -8.16 -14.91 34.81
CA HIS A 481 -6.99 -15.39 35.55
C HIS A 481 -6.55 -14.37 36.60
N ASP A 482 -6.31 -13.13 36.18
CA ASP A 482 -5.85 -12.06 37.06
C ASP A 482 -6.91 -11.67 38.09
N LEU A 483 -8.20 -11.70 37.72
CA LEU A 483 -9.31 -11.48 38.64
C LEU A 483 -9.35 -12.54 39.74
N ASN A 484 -9.20 -13.81 39.39
CA ASN A 484 -9.15 -14.91 40.35
C ASN A 484 -7.96 -14.78 41.31
N GLN A 485 -6.78 -14.46 40.77
CA GLN A 485 -5.58 -14.22 41.58
C GLN A 485 -5.78 -13.03 42.52
N ALA A 486 -6.21 -11.88 41.99
CA ALA A 486 -6.48 -10.67 42.76
C ALA A 486 -7.54 -10.90 43.84
N TYR A 487 -8.60 -11.63 43.53
CA TYR A 487 -9.65 -11.97 44.48
C TYR A 487 -9.11 -12.83 45.62
N THR A 488 -8.31 -13.86 45.30
CA THR A 488 -7.80 -14.83 46.28
C THR A 488 -6.71 -14.25 47.17
N THR A 489 -5.75 -13.51 46.60
CA THR A 489 -4.55 -13.05 47.32
C THR A 489 -4.59 -11.58 47.71
N ASN A 490 -5.54 -10.81 47.17
CA ASN A 490 -5.61 -9.35 47.28
C ASN A 490 -4.32 -8.65 46.78
N GLN A 491 -3.61 -9.29 45.84
CA GLN A 491 -2.38 -8.81 45.21
C GLN A 491 -2.27 -9.27 43.76
N LEU A 492 -1.70 -8.44 42.91
CA LEU A 492 -1.30 -8.78 41.54
C LEU A 492 0.15 -8.32 41.30
N PRO A 493 0.97 -9.10 40.59
CA PRO A 493 2.27 -8.64 40.15
C PRO A 493 2.13 -7.44 39.22
N SER A 494 3.01 -6.45 39.41
CA SER A 494 3.08 -5.26 38.57
C SER A 494 3.63 -5.61 37.19
N ASN A 495 3.04 -5.07 36.13
CA ASN A 495 3.54 -5.17 34.76
C ASN A 495 4.49 -3.99 34.40
N HIS A 496 4.98 -3.26 35.40
CA HIS A 496 5.86 -2.09 35.21
C HIS A 496 7.36 -2.41 35.35
N ASP A 497 7.77 -3.66 35.13
CA ASP A 497 9.20 -3.93 34.96
C ASP A 497 9.69 -3.42 33.59
N ASP A 498 10.99 -3.13 33.48
CA ASP A 498 11.58 -2.60 32.25
C ASP A 498 11.58 -3.60 31.08
N THR A 499 11.19 -4.85 31.32
CA THR A 499 11.20 -5.94 30.33
C THR A 499 9.84 -6.24 29.71
N THR A 500 8.76 -5.77 30.33
CA THR A 500 7.38 -6.07 29.91
C THR A 500 6.91 -5.06 28.86
N LEU A 501 6.58 -5.54 27.66
CA LEU A 501 5.99 -4.75 26.58
C LEU A 501 4.64 -4.15 27.03
N ARG A 502 4.46 -2.83 26.86
CA ARG A 502 3.18 -2.14 27.08
C ARG A 502 2.38 -2.08 25.78
N TYR A 503 1.08 -1.88 25.90
CA TYR A 503 0.21 -1.65 24.74
C TYR A 503 0.59 -0.37 23.97
N LEU A 504 1.09 0.67 24.66
CA LEU A 504 1.62 1.87 23.99
C LEU A 504 2.83 1.55 23.11
N ASP A 505 3.73 0.68 23.57
CA ASP A 505 4.90 0.27 22.77
C ASP A 505 4.43 -0.40 21.46
N TYR A 506 3.46 -1.31 21.56
CA TYR A 506 2.83 -1.96 20.41
C TYR A 506 2.24 -0.94 19.42
N ALA A 507 1.45 0.03 19.90
CA ALA A 507 0.79 1.00 19.04
C ALA A 507 1.76 1.97 18.36
N ILE A 508 2.87 2.34 19.01
CA ILE A 508 3.90 3.17 18.38
C ILE A 508 4.61 2.39 17.29
N ILE A 509 5.04 1.16 17.59
CA ILE A 509 5.70 0.29 16.62
C ILE A 509 4.79 0.07 15.40
N GLU A 510 3.50 -0.19 15.61
CA GLU A 510 2.51 -0.32 14.53
C GLU A 510 2.42 0.93 13.63
N GLN A 511 2.49 2.13 14.21
CA GLN A 511 2.41 3.40 13.48
C GLN A 511 3.71 3.77 12.74
N GLU A 512 4.85 3.24 13.19
CA GLU A 512 6.16 3.44 12.56
C GLU A 512 6.43 2.44 11.42
N MET A 513 5.62 1.38 11.31
CA MET A 513 5.78 0.38 10.25
C MET A 513 5.57 0.95 8.85
N SER A 514 6.45 0.54 7.94
CA SER A 514 6.29 0.79 6.51
C SER A 514 5.08 0.01 5.98
N MET A 515 3.99 0.71 5.69
CA MET A 515 2.78 0.11 5.12
C MET A 515 2.87 -0.16 3.61
N THR A 516 3.98 0.19 2.96
CA THR A 516 4.10 0.14 1.49
C THR A 516 3.93 -1.28 0.95
N GLY A 517 4.65 -2.26 1.50
CA GLY A 517 4.53 -3.66 1.06
C GLY A 517 3.14 -4.24 1.33
N ALA A 518 2.58 -3.98 2.52
CA ALA A 518 1.23 -4.42 2.87
C ALA A 518 0.14 -3.79 1.98
N SER A 519 0.27 -2.50 1.65
CA SER A 519 -0.63 -1.80 0.73
C SER A 519 -0.57 -2.40 -0.67
N MET A 520 0.64 -2.64 -1.19
CA MET A 520 0.83 -3.29 -2.49
C MET A 520 0.24 -4.69 -2.52
N PHE A 521 0.45 -5.49 -1.46
CA PHE A 521 -0.16 -6.81 -1.33
C PHE A 521 -1.69 -6.74 -1.42
N TRP A 522 -2.34 -5.85 -0.66
CA TRP A 522 -3.79 -5.73 -0.70
C TRP A 522 -4.31 -5.20 -2.04
N HIS A 523 -3.60 -4.26 -2.69
CA HIS A 523 -3.93 -3.83 -4.04
C HIS A 523 -3.85 -4.99 -5.03
N ASP A 524 -2.81 -5.81 -4.95
CA ASP A 524 -2.64 -6.99 -5.80
C ASP A 524 -3.76 -8.03 -5.58
N ILE A 525 -4.13 -8.30 -4.32
CA ILE A 525 -5.18 -9.25 -3.99
C ILE A 525 -6.57 -8.74 -4.38
N LEU A 526 -6.83 -7.44 -4.27
CA LEU A 526 -8.15 -6.85 -4.43
C LEU A 526 -8.38 -6.18 -5.79
N HIS A 527 -7.41 -6.18 -6.71
CA HIS A 527 -7.52 -5.44 -7.98
C HIS A 527 -8.76 -5.83 -8.81
N ASP A 528 -9.12 -7.11 -8.81
CA ASP A 528 -10.30 -7.65 -9.53
C ASP A 528 -11.57 -7.71 -8.67
N CYS A 529 -11.49 -7.29 -7.40
CA CYS A 529 -12.61 -7.36 -6.49
C CYS A 529 -13.60 -6.21 -6.78
N LYS A 530 -14.85 -6.56 -7.09
CA LYS A 530 -15.94 -5.58 -7.25
C LYS A 530 -16.40 -5.06 -5.88
N LEU A 531 -15.66 -4.12 -5.33
CA LEU A 531 -15.88 -3.54 -4.00
C LEU A 531 -17.24 -2.81 -3.86
N ASP A 532 -17.87 -2.46 -4.97
CA ASP A 532 -19.20 -1.84 -5.05
C ASP A 532 -20.35 -2.87 -5.01
N GLN A 533 -20.07 -4.16 -5.18
CA GLN A 533 -21.09 -5.21 -5.18
C GLN A 533 -21.23 -5.84 -3.80
N TYR A 534 -22.44 -5.78 -3.26
CA TYR A 534 -22.78 -6.56 -2.06
C TYR A 534 -22.85 -8.05 -2.40
N LEU A 535 -22.33 -8.89 -1.50
CA LEU A 535 -22.63 -10.32 -1.51
C LEU A 535 -24.14 -10.53 -1.53
N LEU A 536 -24.62 -11.26 -2.54
CA LEU A 536 -26.02 -11.65 -2.66
C LEU A 536 -26.28 -12.81 -1.69
N LEU A 537 -26.50 -12.47 -0.42
CA LEU A 537 -26.97 -13.43 0.57
C LEU A 537 -28.49 -13.62 0.42
N PRO A 538 -29.05 -14.77 0.87
CA PRO A 538 -30.48 -15.04 0.83
C PRO A 538 -31.21 -14.18 1.88
N TYR A 539 -31.28 -12.87 1.65
CA TYR A 539 -31.90 -11.94 2.57
C TYR A 539 -33.42 -12.12 2.58
N ASP A 540 -34.00 -12.31 3.76
CA ASP A 540 -35.47 -12.29 3.94
C ASP A 540 -36.09 -10.91 3.65
N ARG A 541 -35.25 -9.86 3.62
CA ARG A 541 -35.66 -8.46 3.45
C ARG A 541 -34.63 -7.71 2.60
N TYR A 542 -35.09 -6.71 1.86
CA TYR A 542 -34.18 -5.79 1.18
C TYR A 542 -33.31 -5.03 2.18
N ARG A 543 -32.03 -4.85 1.84
CA ARG A 543 -31.12 -4.02 2.62
C ARG A 543 -31.59 -2.57 2.56
N LEU A 544 -32.01 -2.03 3.70
CA LEU A 544 -32.30 -0.61 3.85
C LEU A 544 -31.00 0.20 3.85
N SER A 545 -31.08 1.52 3.60
CA SER A 545 -29.92 2.40 3.72
C SER A 545 -29.28 2.27 5.12
N ASN A 546 -27.98 2.55 5.23
CA ASN A 546 -27.26 2.44 6.51
C ASN A 546 -27.89 3.27 7.64
N GLU A 547 -28.70 4.27 7.31
CA GLU A 547 -29.46 5.13 8.22
C GLU A 547 -30.59 4.40 8.98
N HIS A 548 -31.00 3.21 8.53
CA HIS A 548 -32.11 2.44 9.11
C HIS A 548 -31.66 1.17 9.88
N ARG A 549 -30.38 1.10 10.30
CA ARG A 549 -29.89 -0.04 11.08
C ARG A 549 -30.51 -0.01 12.48
N THR A 550 -31.14 -1.11 12.88
CA THR A 550 -31.80 -1.25 14.19
C THR A 550 -30.93 -1.92 15.26
N GLY A 551 -29.81 -2.54 14.87
CA GLY A 551 -28.94 -3.31 15.77
C GLY A 551 -29.57 -4.59 16.31
N ARG A 552 -30.84 -4.87 15.98
CA ARG A 552 -31.54 -6.09 16.39
C ARG A 552 -31.07 -7.27 15.55
N GLY A 553 -30.42 -8.23 16.20
CA GLY A 553 -30.02 -9.50 15.61
C GLY A 553 -30.58 -10.68 16.40
N THR A 554 -30.39 -11.87 15.86
CA THR A 554 -30.56 -13.14 16.59
C THR A 554 -29.29 -13.95 16.40
N SER A 555 -28.89 -14.69 17.42
CA SER A 555 -27.83 -15.68 17.33
C SER A 555 -28.44 -17.05 17.57
N ILE A 556 -28.06 -18.02 16.75
CA ILE A 556 -28.39 -19.43 16.93
C ILE A 556 -27.05 -20.12 17.16
N SER A 557 -26.86 -20.68 18.35
CA SER A 557 -25.71 -21.50 18.67
C SER A 557 -26.05 -22.98 18.51
N PHE A 558 -25.09 -23.75 18.03
CA PHE A 558 -25.17 -25.19 17.96
C PHE A 558 -23.79 -25.78 18.26
N ASP A 559 -23.77 -26.95 18.90
CA ASP A 559 -22.54 -27.68 19.24
C ASP A 559 -22.36 -28.82 18.25
N PHE A 560 -21.18 -28.91 17.65
CA PHE A 560 -20.79 -29.97 16.72
C PHE A 560 -20.51 -31.32 17.42
N GLY A 561 -20.40 -31.32 18.76
CA GLY A 561 -20.10 -32.49 19.56
C GLY A 561 -18.62 -32.90 19.48
N PRO A 562 -18.14 -33.71 20.45
CA PRO A 562 -16.72 -33.98 20.61
C PRO A 562 -16.10 -34.73 19.42
N ASN A 563 -16.86 -35.63 18.78
CA ASN A 563 -16.35 -36.45 17.68
C ASN A 563 -16.07 -35.62 16.42
N LEU A 564 -16.98 -34.72 16.04
CA LEU A 564 -16.79 -33.91 14.83
C LEU A 564 -15.72 -32.84 15.05
N SER A 565 -15.72 -32.20 16.22
CA SER A 565 -14.66 -31.26 16.61
C SER A 565 -13.29 -31.92 16.58
N GLN A 566 -13.15 -33.13 17.13
CA GLN A 566 -11.88 -33.87 17.10
C GLN A 566 -11.46 -34.23 15.66
N TYR A 567 -12.41 -34.65 14.82
CA TYR A 567 -12.14 -34.95 13.42
C TYR A 567 -11.64 -33.72 12.66
N PHE A 568 -12.31 -32.57 12.84
CA PHE A 568 -11.91 -31.30 12.23
C PHE A 568 -10.48 -30.90 12.62
N LEU A 569 -10.16 -30.96 13.92
CA LEU A 569 -8.81 -30.66 14.43
C LEU A 569 -7.75 -31.61 13.86
N THR A 570 -8.08 -32.90 13.75
CA THR A 570 -7.18 -33.91 13.20
C THR A 570 -6.93 -33.66 11.71
N CYS A 571 -7.95 -33.29 10.94
CA CYS A 571 -7.81 -32.93 9.53
C CYS A 571 -6.95 -31.67 9.32
N ALA A 572 -7.18 -30.61 10.11
CA ALA A 572 -6.37 -29.40 10.03
C ALA A 572 -4.89 -29.69 10.30
N SER A 573 -4.60 -30.43 11.38
CA SER A 573 -3.24 -30.84 11.74
C SER A 573 -2.58 -31.71 10.67
N ALA A 574 -3.31 -32.66 10.08
CA ALA A 574 -2.78 -33.54 9.03
C ALA A 574 -2.38 -32.81 7.75
N ASN A 575 -2.93 -31.62 7.50
CA ASN A 575 -2.64 -30.80 6.32
C ASN A 575 -1.75 -29.58 6.63
N SER A 576 -1.24 -29.45 7.86
CA SER A 576 -0.47 -28.28 8.31
C SER A 576 -1.23 -26.95 8.12
N ILE A 577 -2.55 -26.98 8.27
CA ILE A 577 -3.42 -25.81 8.14
C ILE A 577 -3.68 -25.23 9.53
N SER A 578 -3.52 -23.92 9.65
CA SER A 578 -3.91 -23.15 10.84
C SER A 578 -5.44 -23.21 11.05
N LEU A 579 -5.88 -23.13 12.31
CA LEU A 579 -7.31 -23.03 12.63
C LEU A 579 -7.85 -21.60 12.53
N GLU A 580 -6.95 -20.62 12.56
CA GLU A 580 -7.16 -19.24 12.11
C GLU A 580 -7.04 -19.18 10.60
#